data_AF-A0A8S1F4P9-F1
#
_entry.id   AF-A0A8S1F4P9-F1
#
_cell.length_a   1.000
_cell.length_b   1.000
_cell.length_c   1.000
_cell.angle_alpha   90.00
_cell.angle_beta   90.00
_cell.angle_gamma   90.00
#
_symmetry.space_group_name_H-M   'P 1'
#
loop_
_entity.id
_entity.type
_entity.pdbx_description
1 polymer ?
#
loop_
_entity_poly.entity_id
_entity_poly.type
_entity_poly.pdbx_seq_one_letter_code
_entity_poly.pdbx_strand_id
1 'polypeptide(L)'
;MRIEKNAFRNSEVSMKKKKKKEKKENMNIRQSAGQCSEIHFSADTYQIETNSLSANVNPEDYATIVSNLQSAVCVNVARRIACPAHDAKLWSDIPPQPFSLARFMQKILCLILSLFYIILPPWPPKMFRKVVFCYPQRGKYYYLIGKKGNEKKACFRASEAKGMDHLSICLPQMIKPKVRAVDVFYHLLRCKVFVLPYNKREHICAMELYCEQSVRWLHRDKNRKRIRSPNLIIFAQPNSSDLGCCLMMDPNFADIADFLQCDLLIFDYPGYGVSEGTANEKNIYAAIDAVIKYATEALKYPLDKIILIGFSLGTAAMVHVAGTHKVAALVLIAPFTSFFRILCRKPTLIKPWIDMFPSLEKASGISCPTLICHGERDVIVSHKHGMHLQTTIPDCELHLLKDASHQGIFCEREMWDKIEEFLGTRVGITRNWIEHLRSESSFSEVSEVCQKS
;
A
#
# COMPACT_ATOMS: atom_id res chain seq x y z
N MET A 1 -17.09 26.31 -32.74
CA MET A 1 -18.26 25.43 -33.03
C MET A 1 -18.13 24.44 -34.20
N ARG A 2 -17.75 24.81 -35.45
CA ARG A 2 -17.59 23.81 -36.55
C ARG A 2 -16.27 23.01 -36.49
N ILE A 3 -15.23 23.57 -35.89
CA ILE A 3 -13.90 22.94 -35.76
C ILE A 3 -13.86 21.92 -34.59
N GLU A 4 -14.55 22.20 -33.49
CA GLU A 4 -14.63 21.30 -32.31
C GLU A 4 -15.45 20.03 -32.58
N LYS A 5 -16.51 20.11 -33.39
CA LYS A 5 -17.30 18.93 -33.78
C LYS A 5 -16.49 17.93 -34.62
N ASN A 6 -15.54 18.39 -35.43
CA ASN A 6 -14.68 17.52 -36.24
C ASN A 6 -13.57 16.87 -35.40
N ALA A 7 -13.01 17.57 -34.41
CA ALA A 7 -12.01 17.00 -33.49
C ALA A 7 -12.61 15.89 -32.60
N PHE A 8 -13.82 16.09 -32.08
CA PHE A 8 -14.50 15.09 -31.25
C PHE A 8 -14.85 13.83 -32.06
N ARG A 9 -15.36 13.99 -33.28
CA ARG A 9 -15.73 12.88 -34.18
C ARG A 9 -14.51 12.05 -34.61
N ASN A 10 -13.37 12.70 -34.87
CA ASN A 10 -12.12 12.02 -35.20
C ASN A 10 -11.53 11.25 -34.00
N SER A 11 -11.67 11.79 -32.78
CA SER A 11 -11.23 11.11 -31.55
C SER A 11 -12.05 9.85 -31.23
N GLU A 12 -13.37 9.89 -31.44
CA GLU A 12 -14.25 8.73 -31.24
C GLU A 12 -14.02 7.63 -32.27
N VAL A 13 -13.80 8.00 -33.53
CA VAL A 13 -13.48 7.04 -34.60
C VAL A 13 -12.12 6.38 -34.35
N SER A 14 -11.13 7.13 -33.85
CA SER A 14 -9.82 6.60 -33.46
C SER A 14 -9.91 5.64 -32.27
N MET A 15 -10.68 5.99 -31.21
CA MET A 15 -10.92 5.09 -30.07
C MET A 15 -11.70 3.82 -30.46
N LYS A 16 -12.70 3.93 -31.36
CA LYS A 16 -13.46 2.77 -31.85
C LYS A 16 -12.59 1.85 -32.69
N LYS A 17 -11.68 2.38 -33.51
CA LYS A 17 -10.68 1.59 -34.27
C LYS A 17 -9.68 0.90 -33.33
N LYS A 18 -9.19 1.58 -32.29
CA LYS A 18 -8.26 1.03 -31.29
C LYS A 18 -8.90 -0.13 -30.49
N LYS A 19 -10.15 0.05 -30.04
CA LYS A 19 -10.92 -1.01 -29.36
C LYS A 19 -11.27 -2.20 -30.27
N LYS A 20 -11.53 -1.98 -31.56
CA LYS A 20 -11.75 -3.07 -32.53
C LYS A 20 -10.46 -3.86 -32.80
N LYS A 21 -9.30 -3.19 -32.82
CA LYS A 21 -7.98 -3.83 -32.99
C LYS A 21 -7.61 -4.67 -31.76
N GLU A 22 -7.78 -4.14 -30.55
CA GLU A 22 -7.61 -4.89 -29.29
C GLU A 22 -8.58 -6.08 -29.16
N LYS A 23 -9.83 -5.95 -29.63
CA LYS A 23 -10.78 -7.07 -29.65
C LYS A 23 -10.40 -8.17 -30.66
N LYS A 24 -9.85 -7.81 -31.82
CA LYS A 24 -9.37 -8.76 -32.83
C LYS A 24 -8.09 -9.48 -32.38
N GLU A 25 -7.16 -8.77 -31.75
CA GLU A 25 -5.97 -9.38 -31.13
C GLU A 25 -6.35 -10.34 -30.00
N ASN A 26 -7.30 -9.96 -29.13
CA ASN A 26 -7.80 -10.86 -28.07
C ASN A 26 -8.57 -12.10 -28.60
N MET A 27 -9.16 -12.03 -29.79
CA MET A 27 -9.84 -13.18 -30.42
C MET A 27 -8.84 -14.15 -31.06
N ASN A 28 -7.81 -13.64 -31.75
CA ASN A 28 -6.77 -14.47 -32.35
C ASN A 28 -5.89 -15.18 -31.28
N ILE A 29 -5.73 -14.58 -30.09
CA ILE A 29 -5.02 -15.18 -28.96
C ILE A 29 -5.82 -16.35 -28.33
N ARG A 30 -7.16 -16.28 -28.35
CA ARG A 30 -8.00 -17.41 -27.88
C ARG A 30 -8.00 -18.60 -28.84
N GLN A 31 -7.81 -18.37 -30.14
CA GLN A 31 -7.75 -19.45 -31.14
C GLN A 31 -6.37 -20.12 -31.21
N SER A 32 -5.28 -19.41 -30.89
CA SER A 32 -3.92 -19.98 -30.81
C SER A 32 -3.62 -20.72 -29.50
N ALA A 33 -4.46 -20.56 -28.47
CA ALA A 33 -4.35 -21.32 -27.22
C ALA A 33 -4.71 -22.82 -27.34
N GLY A 34 -5.23 -23.26 -28.49
CA GLY A 34 -5.61 -24.65 -28.76
C GLY A 34 -4.50 -25.53 -29.36
N GLN A 35 -3.36 -24.97 -29.75
CA GLN A 35 -2.25 -25.71 -30.34
C GLN A 35 -0.93 -25.03 -29.97
N CYS A 36 -0.28 -25.45 -28.88
CA CYS A 36 1.16 -25.32 -28.74
C CYS A 36 1.67 -26.39 -27.78
N SER A 37 2.47 -27.28 -28.37
CA SER A 37 3.25 -28.35 -27.77
C SER A 37 4.18 -27.87 -26.67
N GLU A 38 4.38 -28.72 -25.67
CA GLU A 38 5.35 -28.60 -24.58
C GLU A 38 6.72 -28.14 -25.09
N ILE A 39 7.12 -26.93 -24.70
CA ILE A 39 8.51 -26.50 -24.84
C ILE A 39 9.18 -26.77 -23.49
N HIS A 40 9.91 -27.89 -23.42
CA HIS A 40 10.83 -28.17 -22.31
C HIS A 40 11.98 -27.16 -22.34
N PHE A 41 12.02 -26.25 -21.36
CA PHE A 41 13.21 -25.45 -21.07
C PHE A 41 13.98 -26.14 -19.94
N SER A 42 15.26 -26.45 -20.17
CA SER A 42 16.12 -27.11 -19.17
C SER A 42 16.34 -26.18 -17.97
N ALA A 43 16.45 -26.78 -16.79
CA ALA A 43 16.62 -26.10 -15.51
C ALA A 43 17.95 -25.33 -15.37
N ASP A 44 18.81 -25.34 -16.39
CA ASP A 44 20.21 -24.91 -16.27
C ASP A 44 20.42 -23.40 -16.49
N THR A 45 19.39 -22.64 -16.88
CA THR A 45 19.55 -21.18 -17.15
C THR A 45 19.32 -20.28 -15.93
N TYR A 46 18.93 -20.85 -14.78
CA TYR A 46 18.72 -20.13 -13.51
C TYR A 46 19.68 -20.63 -12.43
N GLN A 47 20.98 -20.52 -12.66
CA GLN A 47 21.91 -20.46 -11.52
C GLN A 47 21.83 -19.06 -10.92
N ILE A 48 20.83 -18.87 -10.04
CA ILE A 48 20.96 -17.86 -8.97
C ILE A 48 22.19 -18.31 -8.20
N GLU A 49 23.28 -17.52 -8.19
CA GLU A 49 24.51 -17.86 -7.48
C GLU A 49 24.19 -18.28 -6.04
N THR A 50 24.20 -19.59 -5.79
CA THR A 50 23.83 -20.21 -4.52
C THR A 50 24.83 -19.95 -3.40
N ASN A 51 25.98 -19.36 -3.74
CA ASN A 51 27.14 -19.29 -2.86
C ASN A 51 27.19 -18.06 -1.95
N SER A 52 26.25 -17.10 -2.09
CA SER A 52 26.10 -15.97 -1.16
C SER A 52 24.80 -16.02 -0.35
N LEU A 53 23.97 -17.04 -0.56
CA LEU A 53 22.78 -17.32 0.23
C LEU A 53 23.23 -17.65 1.66
N SER A 54 22.91 -16.74 2.60
CA SER A 54 23.17 -16.96 4.02
C SER A 54 22.69 -18.37 4.41
N ALA A 55 23.54 -19.11 5.13
CA ALA A 55 23.34 -20.51 5.51
C ALA A 55 22.09 -20.78 6.41
N ASN A 56 21.17 -19.82 6.53
CA ASN A 56 20.19 -19.72 7.60
C ASN A 56 18.73 -19.51 7.12
N VAL A 57 18.42 -19.72 5.84
CA VAL A 57 17.03 -19.73 5.33
C VAL A 57 16.49 -21.16 5.34
N ASN A 58 15.24 -21.36 5.79
CA ASN A 58 14.59 -22.67 5.69
C ASN A 58 14.52 -23.11 4.21
N PRO A 59 15.16 -24.23 3.82
CA PRO A 59 15.19 -24.68 2.44
C PRO A 59 13.81 -24.88 1.82
N GLU A 60 12.80 -25.28 2.62
CA GLU A 60 11.44 -25.52 2.14
C GLU A 60 10.68 -24.24 1.79
N ASP A 61 10.86 -23.18 2.61
CA ASP A 61 10.23 -21.88 2.37
C ASP A 61 10.86 -21.20 1.14
N TYR A 62 12.19 -21.27 1.05
CA TYR A 62 12.92 -20.81 -0.13
C TYR A 62 12.51 -21.57 -1.40
N ALA A 63 12.48 -22.90 -1.35
CA ALA A 63 12.03 -23.73 -2.46
C ALA A 63 10.58 -23.43 -2.85
N THR A 64 9.72 -23.12 -1.87
CA THR A 64 8.33 -22.72 -2.13
C THR A 64 8.25 -21.40 -2.87
N ILE A 65 8.99 -20.37 -2.44
CA ILE A 65 9.02 -19.06 -3.13
C ILE A 65 9.60 -19.21 -4.53
N VAL A 66 10.74 -19.90 -4.69
CA VAL A 66 11.35 -20.14 -6.00
C VAL A 66 10.39 -20.89 -6.92
N SER A 67 9.76 -21.96 -6.43
CA SER A 67 8.73 -22.72 -7.17
C SER A 67 7.53 -21.85 -7.54
N ASN A 68 7.11 -20.93 -6.66
CA ASN A 68 6.02 -20.00 -6.93
C ASN A 68 6.40 -18.97 -8.01
N LEU A 69 7.63 -18.46 -8.00
CA LEU A 69 8.14 -17.59 -9.07
C LEU A 69 8.33 -18.35 -10.39
N GLN A 70 8.76 -19.61 -10.36
CA GLN A 70 8.82 -20.46 -11.56
C GLN A 70 7.42 -20.72 -12.12
N SER A 71 6.44 -21.00 -11.25
CA SER A 71 5.03 -21.15 -11.64
C SER A 71 4.48 -19.88 -12.31
N ALA A 72 5.04 -18.72 -11.94
CA ALA A 72 4.69 -17.45 -12.55
C ALA A 72 5.26 -17.23 -13.96
N VAL A 73 6.26 -18.00 -14.38
CA VAL A 73 6.69 -18.09 -15.78
C VAL A 73 5.62 -18.78 -16.63
N CYS A 74 4.98 -19.81 -16.07
CA CYS A 74 3.93 -20.58 -16.74
C CYS A 74 2.60 -19.82 -16.84
N VAL A 75 2.32 -18.95 -15.85
CA VAL A 75 1.24 -17.96 -15.96
C VAL A 75 1.70 -16.91 -16.96
N ASN A 76 1.13 -16.90 -18.16
CA ASN A 76 1.58 -16.09 -19.31
C ASN A 76 1.52 -14.56 -19.02
N VAL A 77 2.49 -14.01 -18.26
CA VAL A 77 2.55 -12.59 -17.88
C VAL A 77 3.22 -11.80 -19.02
N ALA A 78 2.48 -11.62 -20.11
CA ALA A 78 2.95 -11.02 -21.37
C ALA A 78 3.26 -9.51 -21.33
N ARG A 79 3.59 -8.90 -20.17
CA ARG A 79 3.74 -7.44 -20.07
C ARG A 79 5.08 -7.00 -19.47
N ARG A 80 5.91 -6.35 -20.29
CA ARG A 80 7.01 -5.49 -19.83
C ARG A 80 6.42 -4.29 -19.08
N ILE A 81 6.61 -4.24 -17.76
CA ILE A 81 6.12 -3.15 -16.91
C ILE A 81 7.23 -2.70 -15.96
N ALA A 82 7.64 -1.43 -16.01
CA ALA A 82 8.45 -0.81 -14.98
C ALA A 82 7.60 -0.53 -13.73
N CYS A 83 8.15 -0.74 -12.54
CA CYS A 83 7.55 -0.26 -11.31
C CYS A 83 7.51 1.28 -11.38
N PRO A 84 6.38 1.97 -11.12
CA PRO A 84 6.31 3.43 -11.20
C PRO A 84 7.34 4.13 -10.31
N ALA A 85 7.76 3.47 -9.22
CA ALA A 85 8.74 3.98 -8.28
C ALA A 85 10.13 4.21 -8.89
N HIS A 86 10.48 3.53 -9.99
CA HIS A 86 11.80 3.69 -10.63
C HIS A 86 11.89 4.88 -11.60
N ASP A 87 10.83 5.68 -11.75
CA ASP A 87 10.78 6.76 -12.73
C ASP A 87 10.44 8.11 -12.07
N ALA A 88 11.15 8.44 -10.98
CA ALA A 88 11.05 9.75 -10.33
C ALA A 88 11.26 10.93 -11.33
N LYS A 89 12.06 10.70 -12.38
CA LYS A 89 12.32 11.67 -13.46
C LYS A 89 11.12 11.96 -14.35
N LEU A 90 10.17 11.03 -14.52
CA LEU A 90 9.01 11.28 -15.38
C LEU A 90 7.97 12.22 -14.76
N TRP A 91 8.11 12.54 -13.46
CA TRP A 91 7.10 13.28 -12.70
C TRP A 91 7.64 14.52 -11.97
N SER A 92 8.97 14.69 -11.91
CA SER A 92 9.65 15.80 -11.21
C SER A 92 9.57 17.14 -11.95
N ASP A 93 9.29 17.15 -13.25
CA ASP A 93 9.45 18.34 -14.10
C ASP A 93 8.10 18.88 -14.61
N ILE A 94 7.21 19.30 -13.70
CA ILE A 94 6.14 20.23 -14.07
C ILE A 94 6.58 21.63 -13.60
N PRO A 95 7.09 22.49 -14.50
CA PRO A 95 7.56 23.81 -14.09
C PRO A 95 6.39 24.63 -13.51
N PRO A 96 6.64 25.49 -12.50
CA PRO A 96 5.63 26.40 -12.01
C PRO A 96 5.23 27.37 -13.12
N GLN A 97 4.06 27.14 -13.71
CA GLN A 97 3.52 27.99 -14.77
C GLN A 97 3.28 29.40 -14.21
N PRO A 98 3.79 30.49 -14.84
CA PRO A 98 3.51 31.86 -14.43
C PRO A 98 2.02 32.19 -14.61
N PHE A 99 1.56 33.33 -14.07
CA PHE A 99 0.15 33.75 -14.12
C PHE A 99 -0.36 33.75 -15.58
N SER A 100 -1.12 32.72 -15.95
CA SER A 100 -1.61 32.53 -17.31
C SER A 100 -3.12 32.37 -17.31
N LEU A 101 -3.73 32.57 -18.48
CA LEU A 101 -5.13 32.30 -18.79
C LEU A 101 -5.59 30.92 -18.24
N ALA A 102 -4.67 29.97 -18.07
CA ALA A 102 -4.91 28.66 -17.48
C ALA A 102 -5.32 28.72 -15.99
N ARG A 103 -4.78 29.64 -15.15
CA ARG A 103 -5.23 29.80 -13.75
C ARG A 103 -6.62 30.41 -13.66
N PHE A 104 -6.96 31.32 -14.58
CA PHE A 104 -8.30 31.89 -14.68
C PHE A 104 -9.30 30.86 -15.20
N MET A 105 -8.94 30.10 -16.23
CA MET A 105 -9.70 28.95 -16.72
C MET A 105 -9.81 27.84 -15.67
N GLN A 106 -8.80 27.62 -14.83
CA GLN A 106 -8.87 26.69 -13.70
C GLN A 106 -9.80 27.22 -12.61
N LYS A 107 -9.82 28.52 -12.32
CA LYS A 107 -10.84 29.11 -11.43
C LYS A 107 -12.24 28.95 -12.00
N ILE A 108 -12.45 29.20 -13.30
CA ILE A 108 -13.73 28.98 -13.99
C ILE A 108 -14.07 27.49 -14.01
N LEU A 109 -13.12 26.59 -14.26
CA LEU A 109 -13.32 25.15 -14.23
C LEU A 109 -13.59 24.66 -12.82
N CYS A 110 -12.95 25.19 -11.78
CA CYS A 110 -13.28 24.92 -10.39
C CYS A 110 -14.66 25.48 -10.05
N LEU A 111 -15.04 26.66 -10.56
CA LEU A 111 -16.37 27.24 -10.36
C LEU A 111 -17.44 26.38 -11.05
N ILE A 112 -17.19 25.96 -12.29
CA ILE A 112 -18.02 25.07 -13.09
C ILE A 112 -18.07 23.70 -12.45
N LEU A 113 -16.96 23.08 -12.06
CA LEU A 113 -16.94 21.80 -11.37
C LEU A 113 -17.63 21.89 -10.01
N SER A 114 -17.47 22.98 -9.26
CA SER A 114 -18.20 23.21 -8.01
C SER A 114 -19.69 23.41 -8.26
N LEU A 115 -20.07 24.18 -9.28
CA LEU A 115 -21.46 24.38 -9.72
C LEU A 115 -22.07 23.09 -10.26
N PHE A 116 -21.36 22.28 -11.04
CA PHE A 116 -21.82 20.98 -11.54
C PHE A 116 -21.88 19.94 -10.41
N TYR A 117 -20.98 20.02 -9.43
CA TYR A 117 -21.00 19.17 -8.24
C TYR A 117 -22.16 19.52 -7.29
N ILE A 118 -22.60 20.79 -7.27
CA ILE A 118 -23.70 21.30 -6.42
C ILE A 118 -25.06 21.27 -7.14
N ILE A 119 -25.11 21.58 -8.43
CA ILE A 119 -26.36 21.79 -9.22
C ILE A 119 -26.73 20.54 -10.05
N LEU A 120 -25.78 19.65 -10.36
CA LEU A 120 -26.01 18.44 -11.16
C LEU A 120 -25.62 17.16 -10.40
N PRO A 121 -26.47 16.64 -9.48
CA PRO A 121 -26.23 15.36 -8.85
C PRO A 121 -26.59 14.20 -9.79
N PRO A 122 -25.76 13.15 -9.91
CA PRO A 122 -24.30 13.14 -9.93
C PRO A 122 -23.80 12.89 -11.37
N TRP A 123 -22.55 13.23 -11.66
CA TRP A 123 -21.82 12.47 -12.68
C TRP A 123 -22.04 10.98 -12.43
N PRO A 124 -22.29 10.14 -13.45
CA PRO A 124 -22.53 8.73 -13.25
C PRO A 124 -21.47 8.18 -12.28
N PRO A 125 -21.83 7.54 -11.16
CA PRO A 125 -20.88 7.19 -10.09
C PRO A 125 -19.62 6.47 -10.58
N LYS A 126 -19.74 5.75 -11.72
CA LYS A 126 -18.65 5.09 -12.44
C LYS A 126 -17.58 6.04 -13.00
N MET A 127 -17.95 7.24 -13.46
CA MET A 127 -17.01 8.25 -13.97
C MET A 127 -16.29 8.97 -12.85
N PHE A 128 -17.03 9.42 -11.83
CA PHE A 128 -16.47 10.09 -10.66
C PHE A 128 -15.44 9.20 -9.95
N ARG A 129 -15.78 7.93 -9.77
CA ARG A 129 -14.90 6.94 -9.15
C ARG A 129 -13.56 6.74 -9.87
N LYS A 130 -13.53 6.82 -11.21
CA LYS A 130 -12.28 6.70 -11.98
C LYS A 130 -11.35 7.91 -11.84
N VAL A 131 -11.90 9.06 -11.45
CA VAL A 131 -11.14 10.29 -11.20
C VAL A 131 -10.61 10.30 -9.77
N VAL A 132 -11.41 9.82 -8.80
CA VAL A 132 -11.01 9.78 -7.38
C VAL A 132 -10.04 8.65 -7.08
N PHE A 133 -10.28 7.45 -7.62
CA PHE A 133 -9.52 6.24 -7.30
C PHE A 133 -8.70 5.78 -8.49
N CYS A 134 -7.38 5.79 -8.35
CA CYS A 134 -6.42 5.54 -9.41
C CYS A 134 -5.58 4.29 -9.11
N TYR A 135 -6.24 3.16 -8.91
CA TYR A 135 -5.57 1.89 -8.61
C TYR A 135 -4.97 1.21 -9.85
N PRO A 136 -3.88 0.43 -9.70
CA PRO A 136 -3.34 -0.42 -10.75
C PRO A 136 -4.36 -1.41 -11.34
N GLN A 137 -4.10 -1.88 -12.57
CA GLN A 137 -4.87 -3.02 -13.10
C GLN A 137 -4.65 -4.25 -12.21
N ARG A 138 -5.70 -5.00 -11.91
CA ARG A 138 -5.62 -6.24 -11.14
C ARG A 138 -4.63 -7.22 -11.79
N GLY A 139 -3.77 -7.83 -10.98
CA GLY A 139 -2.71 -8.73 -11.46
C GLY A 139 -1.52 -8.01 -12.11
N LYS A 140 -1.49 -6.67 -12.14
CA LYS A 140 -0.41 -5.91 -12.79
C LYS A 140 0.90 -5.99 -12.01
N TYR A 141 0.83 -5.79 -10.69
CA TYR A 141 2.02 -5.78 -9.84
C TYR A 141 2.19 -7.07 -9.06
N TYR A 142 1.11 -7.70 -8.63
CA TYR A 142 1.17 -8.98 -7.97
C TYR A 142 -0.10 -9.81 -8.19
N TYR A 143 0.00 -11.09 -7.88
CA TYR A 143 -1.12 -11.99 -7.66
C TYR A 143 -0.76 -12.96 -6.53
N LEU A 144 -1.71 -13.77 -6.06
CA LEU A 144 -1.47 -14.73 -4.99
C LEU A 144 -1.30 -16.15 -5.52
N ILE A 145 -0.51 -16.96 -4.85
CA ILE A 145 -0.46 -18.41 -5.05
C ILE A 145 -0.79 -19.07 -3.72
N GLY A 146 -1.75 -19.97 -3.71
CA GLY A 146 -2.11 -20.77 -2.53
C GLY A 146 -2.22 -22.24 -2.85
N LYS A 147 -2.28 -23.07 -1.82
CA LYS A 147 -2.57 -24.51 -1.95
C LYS A 147 -4.03 -24.78 -1.62
N LYS A 148 -4.65 -25.67 -2.40
CA LYS A 148 -5.96 -26.26 -2.09
C LYS A 148 -5.82 -27.77 -2.17
N GLY A 149 -5.65 -28.42 -1.02
CA GLY A 149 -5.13 -29.80 -0.99
C GLY A 149 -3.70 -29.84 -1.52
N ASN A 150 -3.41 -30.75 -2.44
CA ASN A 150 -2.07 -30.91 -3.03
C ASN A 150 -1.81 -30.01 -4.25
N GLU A 151 -2.82 -29.31 -4.77
CA GLU A 151 -2.68 -28.47 -5.97
C GLU A 151 -2.34 -27.02 -5.60
N LYS A 152 -1.31 -26.47 -6.28
CA LYS A 152 -1.01 -25.04 -6.26
C LYS A 152 -1.92 -24.31 -7.25
N LYS A 153 -2.49 -23.18 -6.84
CA LYS A 153 -3.38 -22.37 -7.68
C LYS A 153 -3.03 -20.89 -7.59
N ALA A 154 -2.95 -20.25 -8.75
CA ALA A 154 -2.86 -18.80 -8.84
C ALA A 154 -4.24 -18.15 -8.60
N CYS A 155 -4.26 -17.07 -7.84
CA CYS A 155 -5.44 -16.31 -7.47
C CYS A 155 -5.24 -14.84 -7.82
N PHE A 156 -6.14 -14.33 -8.64
CA PHE A 156 -6.19 -12.92 -9.02
C PHE A 156 -7.27 -12.17 -8.25
N ARG A 157 -8.05 -12.86 -7.43
CA ARG A 157 -9.09 -12.30 -6.57
C ARG A 157 -8.97 -12.84 -5.14
N ALA A 158 -9.29 -12.00 -4.16
CA ALA A 158 -9.29 -12.40 -2.75
C ALA A 158 -10.28 -13.57 -2.47
N SER A 159 -11.42 -13.64 -3.16
CA SER A 159 -12.35 -14.78 -3.04
C SER A 159 -11.75 -16.12 -3.51
N GLU A 160 -10.86 -16.10 -4.50
CA GLU A 160 -10.20 -17.31 -5.02
C GLU A 160 -9.20 -17.86 -4.00
N ALA A 161 -8.56 -16.97 -3.24
CA ALA A 161 -7.60 -17.28 -2.18
C ALA A 161 -8.26 -17.68 -0.85
N LYS A 162 -9.58 -17.53 -0.72
CA LYS A 162 -10.29 -17.83 0.53
C LYS A 162 -10.20 -19.32 0.88
N GLY A 163 -9.76 -19.61 2.10
CA GLY A 163 -9.63 -20.98 2.61
C GLY A 163 -8.51 -21.78 1.95
N MET A 164 -7.57 -21.10 1.29
CA MET A 164 -6.32 -21.73 0.83
C MET A 164 -5.27 -21.67 1.92
N ASP A 165 -4.43 -22.71 1.94
CA ASP A 165 -3.28 -22.78 2.82
C ASP A 165 -2.04 -22.17 2.12
N HIS A 166 -1.08 -21.71 2.93
CA HIS A 166 0.22 -21.22 2.46
C HIS A 166 0.14 -20.16 1.35
N LEU A 167 -0.75 -19.18 1.50
CA LEU A 167 -0.86 -18.05 0.58
C LEU A 167 0.46 -17.26 0.53
N SER A 168 0.99 -17.12 -0.69
CA SER A 168 2.19 -16.37 -1.00
C SER A 168 1.87 -15.28 -2.02
N ILE A 169 2.47 -14.11 -1.84
CA ILE A 169 2.45 -13.07 -2.88
C ILE A 169 3.49 -13.39 -3.94
N CYS A 170 3.09 -13.28 -5.21
CA CYS A 170 3.96 -13.46 -6.35
C CYS A 170 4.11 -12.14 -7.09
N LEU A 171 5.37 -11.74 -7.35
CA LEU A 171 5.75 -10.50 -8.02
C LEU A 171 6.29 -10.84 -9.42
N PRO A 172 5.48 -10.75 -10.49
CA PRO A 172 5.91 -11.14 -11.84
C PRO A 172 7.14 -10.38 -12.36
N GLN A 173 7.45 -9.22 -11.77
CA GLN A 173 8.57 -8.39 -12.19
C GLN A 173 9.91 -9.01 -11.79
N MET A 174 9.95 -9.84 -10.73
CA MET A 174 11.18 -10.49 -10.24
C MET A 174 11.71 -11.57 -11.19
N ILE A 175 10.87 -12.07 -12.10
CA ILE A 175 11.22 -13.13 -13.06
C ILE A 175 12.01 -12.56 -14.26
N LYS A 176 12.08 -11.23 -14.38
CA LYS A 176 12.71 -10.61 -15.55
C LYS A 176 14.23 -10.77 -15.47
N PRO A 177 14.90 -11.19 -16.56
CA PRO A 177 16.33 -11.50 -16.56
C PRO A 177 17.27 -10.33 -16.22
N LYS A 178 16.76 -9.08 -16.19
CA LYS A 178 17.53 -7.88 -15.81
C LYS A 178 17.28 -7.40 -14.38
N VAL A 179 16.40 -8.05 -13.63
CA VAL A 179 16.07 -7.64 -12.25
C VAL A 179 16.92 -8.47 -11.30
N ARG A 180 17.93 -7.83 -10.70
CA ARG A 180 18.63 -8.36 -9.53
C ARG A 180 17.94 -7.78 -8.30
N ALA A 181 17.06 -8.55 -7.68
CA ALA A 181 16.27 -8.12 -6.52
C ALA A 181 16.37 -9.15 -5.39
N VAL A 182 17.60 -9.55 -5.06
CA VAL A 182 17.89 -10.55 -4.02
C VAL A 182 17.28 -10.12 -2.67
N ASP A 183 17.32 -8.83 -2.36
CA ASP A 183 16.76 -8.29 -1.12
C ASP A 183 15.24 -8.47 -1.05
N VAL A 184 14.54 -8.26 -2.17
CA VAL A 184 13.09 -8.48 -2.26
C VAL A 184 12.74 -9.94 -2.01
N PHE A 185 13.55 -10.91 -2.44
CA PHE A 185 13.34 -12.32 -2.09
C PHE A 185 13.39 -12.55 -0.58
N TYR A 186 14.39 -11.97 0.11
CA TYR A 186 14.47 -12.05 1.57
C TYR A 186 13.29 -11.37 2.24
N HIS A 187 12.80 -10.25 1.69
CA HIS A 187 11.62 -9.58 2.21
C HIS A 187 10.35 -10.43 2.07
N LEU A 188 10.19 -11.16 0.97
CA LEU A 188 9.05 -12.07 0.76
C LEU A 188 8.99 -13.19 1.80
N LEU A 189 10.14 -13.70 2.26
CA LEU A 189 10.21 -14.70 3.35
C LEU A 189 9.68 -14.17 4.69
N ARG A 190 9.68 -12.83 4.87
CA ARG A 190 9.19 -12.15 6.07
C ARG A 190 7.72 -11.74 5.95
N CYS A 191 7.06 -12.09 4.85
CA CYS A 191 5.67 -11.73 4.59
C CYS A 191 4.73 -12.92 4.84
N LYS A 192 3.62 -12.68 5.52
CA LYS A 192 2.48 -13.59 5.59
C LYS A 192 1.27 -12.91 4.98
N VAL A 193 0.76 -13.46 3.89
CA VAL A 193 -0.35 -12.89 3.13
C VAL A 193 -1.62 -13.68 3.39
N PHE A 194 -2.73 -12.96 3.51
CA PHE A 194 -4.03 -13.55 3.81
C PHE A 194 -5.16 -12.68 3.27
N VAL A 195 -6.38 -13.19 3.37
CA VAL A 195 -7.59 -12.46 2.95
C VAL A 195 -8.51 -12.25 4.14
N LEU A 196 -9.03 -11.02 4.27
CA LEU A 196 -9.93 -10.62 5.35
C LEU A 196 -11.31 -10.26 4.80
N PRO A 197 -12.40 -10.77 5.38
CA PRO A 197 -13.72 -10.26 5.07
C PRO A 197 -13.88 -8.85 5.64
N TYR A 198 -14.28 -7.89 4.82
CA TYR A 198 -14.61 -6.53 5.27
C TYR A 198 -16.12 -6.25 5.19
N ASN A 199 -16.87 -7.16 4.57
CA ASN A 199 -18.32 -7.23 4.62
C ASN A 199 -18.76 -8.70 4.44
N LYS A 200 -20.07 -8.96 4.38
CA LYS A 200 -20.62 -10.33 4.29
C LYS A 200 -20.19 -11.11 3.04
N ARG A 201 -19.78 -10.45 1.96
CA ARG A 201 -19.55 -11.08 0.64
C ARG A 201 -18.13 -10.91 0.12
N GLU A 202 -17.47 -9.80 0.44
CA GLU A 202 -16.25 -9.38 -0.20
C GLU A 202 -15.07 -9.37 0.76
N HIS A 203 -13.89 -9.66 0.20
CA HIS A 203 -12.66 -9.80 0.96
C HIS A 203 -11.60 -8.85 0.42
N ILE A 204 -10.77 -8.34 1.32
CA ILE A 204 -9.53 -7.61 1.00
C ILE A 204 -8.33 -8.54 1.18
N CYS A 205 -7.25 -8.25 0.46
CA CYS A 205 -5.95 -8.84 0.69
C CYS A 205 -5.19 -8.01 1.74
N ALA A 206 -4.60 -8.68 2.71
CA ALA A 206 -3.76 -8.09 3.74
C ALA A 206 -2.46 -8.90 3.89
N MET A 207 -1.44 -8.26 4.45
CA MET A 207 -0.12 -8.80 4.62
C MET A 207 0.46 -8.37 5.97
N GLU A 208 0.87 -9.34 6.76
CA GLU A 208 1.80 -9.13 7.87
C GLU A 208 3.22 -9.15 7.28
N LEU A 209 4.02 -8.13 7.58
CA LEU A 209 5.44 -8.08 7.26
C LEU A 209 6.21 -7.96 8.56
N TYR A 210 7.12 -8.89 8.81
CA TYR A 210 7.89 -8.91 10.05
C TYR A 210 9.21 -8.15 9.89
N CYS A 211 9.51 -7.27 10.84
CA CYS A 211 10.81 -6.61 10.87
C CYS A 211 11.93 -7.62 11.16
N GLU A 212 13.17 -7.25 10.84
CA GLU A 212 14.35 -8.08 11.04
C GLU A 212 14.47 -8.54 12.49
N GLN A 213 14.19 -7.68 13.46
CA GLN A 213 14.28 -8.01 14.90
C GLN A 213 13.32 -9.13 15.32
N SER A 214 12.13 -9.19 14.73
CA SER A 214 11.14 -10.25 14.98
C SER A 214 11.59 -11.62 14.45
N VAL A 215 12.38 -11.65 13.36
CA VAL A 215 12.81 -12.89 12.69
C VAL A 215 14.26 -13.28 12.98
N ARG A 216 15.09 -12.37 13.50
CA ARG A 216 16.54 -12.56 13.75
C ARG A 216 16.86 -13.81 14.56
N TRP A 217 15.96 -14.19 15.46
CA TRP A 217 16.11 -15.35 16.35
C TRP A 217 15.91 -16.70 15.66
N LEU A 218 15.09 -16.74 14.60
CA LEU A 218 14.87 -17.94 13.80
C LEU A 218 16.15 -18.40 13.09
N HIS A 219 17.07 -17.46 12.79
CA HIS A 219 18.35 -17.77 12.17
C HIS A 219 19.37 -18.37 13.14
N ARG A 220 19.18 -18.23 14.47
CA ARG A 220 20.09 -18.75 15.50
C ARG A 220 19.63 -20.08 16.08
N ASP A 221 18.32 -20.29 16.19
CA ASP A 221 17.74 -21.53 16.70
C ASP A 221 16.42 -21.82 15.97
N LYS A 222 16.38 -22.90 15.20
CA LYS A 222 15.20 -23.31 14.41
C LYS A 222 14.01 -23.72 15.28
N ASN A 223 14.23 -24.01 16.56
CA ASN A 223 13.18 -24.39 17.50
C ASN A 223 12.57 -23.20 18.24
N ARG A 224 13.18 -22.01 18.17
CA ARG A 224 12.63 -20.81 18.81
C ARG A 224 11.43 -20.29 18.03
N LYS A 225 10.35 -19.99 18.77
CA LYS A 225 9.20 -19.29 18.21
C LYS A 225 9.58 -17.85 17.87
N ARG A 226 9.04 -17.35 16.76
CA ARG A 226 9.15 -15.94 16.36
C ARG A 226 8.67 -15.04 17.50
N ILE A 227 9.48 -14.03 17.83
CA ILE A 227 9.09 -12.97 18.76
C ILE A 227 8.37 -11.89 17.95
N ARG A 228 7.24 -11.40 18.43
CA ARG A 228 6.49 -10.33 17.77
C ARG A 228 7.04 -8.98 18.20
N SER A 229 6.94 -7.99 17.32
CA SER A 229 7.25 -6.62 17.72
C SER A 229 6.35 -6.17 18.89
N PRO A 230 6.86 -5.43 19.89
CA PRO A 230 6.04 -4.87 20.97
C PRO A 230 4.97 -3.89 20.46
N ASN A 231 5.24 -3.26 19.31
CA ASN A 231 4.34 -2.35 18.62
C ASN A 231 4.05 -2.84 17.21
N LEU A 232 2.79 -2.70 16.77
CA LEU A 232 2.37 -3.03 15.41
C LEU A 232 2.10 -1.73 14.64
N ILE A 233 2.71 -1.56 13.47
CA ILE A 233 2.32 -0.48 12.56
C ILE A 233 1.26 -1.01 11.60
N ILE A 234 0.11 -0.33 11.52
CA ILE A 234 -0.84 -0.54 10.43
C ILE A 234 -0.59 0.55 9.38
N PHE A 235 -0.24 0.12 8.16
CA PHE A 235 0.12 1.04 7.07
C PHE A 235 -0.97 1.10 5.99
N ALA A 236 -1.45 2.30 5.69
CA ALA A 236 -2.40 2.59 4.63
C ALA A 236 -1.74 3.37 3.47
N GLN A 237 -1.68 2.71 2.32
CA GLN A 237 -0.95 3.13 1.12
C GLN A 237 -1.59 4.30 0.33
N PRO A 238 -0.86 4.96 -0.59
CA PRO A 238 -1.44 6.03 -1.41
C PRO A 238 -2.40 5.50 -2.48
N ASN A 239 -3.07 6.42 -3.18
CA ASN A 239 -4.14 6.11 -4.15
C ASN A 239 -3.70 5.26 -5.35
N SER A 240 -2.43 5.33 -5.75
CA SER A 240 -1.93 4.71 -6.98
C SER A 240 -0.94 3.58 -6.75
N SER A 241 -1.10 2.85 -5.64
CA SER A 241 -0.31 1.68 -5.30
C SER A 241 -1.18 0.46 -5.03
N ASP A 242 -0.53 -0.69 -4.92
CA ASP A 242 -1.06 -1.92 -4.34
C ASP A 242 0.08 -2.61 -3.54
N LEU A 243 -0.21 -3.70 -2.84
CA LEU A 243 0.80 -4.43 -2.05
C LEU A 243 2.06 -4.77 -2.85
N GLY A 244 1.91 -5.14 -4.13
CA GLY A 244 3.03 -5.47 -5.01
C GLY A 244 3.92 -4.27 -5.31
N CYS A 245 3.34 -3.08 -5.51
CA CYS A 245 4.11 -1.84 -5.66
C CYS A 245 4.93 -1.54 -4.40
N CYS A 246 4.34 -1.77 -3.22
CA CYS A 246 4.94 -1.38 -1.95
C CYS A 246 6.12 -2.27 -1.51
N LEU A 247 6.19 -3.48 -2.05
CA LEU A 247 7.37 -4.36 -1.90
C LEU A 247 8.50 -4.02 -2.89
N MET A 248 8.25 -3.14 -3.86
CA MET A 248 9.17 -2.83 -4.96
C MET A 248 9.53 -1.33 -5.06
N MET A 249 9.09 -0.52 -4.10
CA MET A 249 9.42 0.91 -3.99
C MET A 249 10.69 1.12 -3.17
N ASP A 250 11.18 2.35 -3.09
CA ASP A 250 12.37 2.70 -2.28
C ASP A 250 12.03 3.95 -1.45
N PRO A 251 12.06 3.88 -0.10
CA PRO A 251 12.22 2.66 0.69
C PRO A 251 11.01 1.71 0.52
N ASN A 252 11.24 0.39 0.50
CA ASN A 252 10.17 -0.60 0.49
C ASN A 252 9.61 -0.82 1.90
N PHE A 253 8.47 -1.52 2.00
CA PHE A 253 7.83 -1.76 3.31
C PHE A 253 8.67 -2.61 4.27
N ALA A 254 9.56 -3.46 3.77
CA ALA A 254 10.50 -4.18 4.61
C ALA A 254 11.60 -3.25 5.16
N ASP A 255 12.13 -2.35 4.34
CA ASP A 255 13.06 -1.30 4.80
C ASP A 255 12.44 -0.44 5.89
N ILE A 256 11.16 -0.06 5.72
CA ILE A 256 10.41 0.72 6.72
C ILE A 256 10.21 -0.08 8.01
N ALA A 257 9.87 -1.36 7.91
CA ALA A 257 9.70 -2.23 9.08
C ALA A 257 11.00 -2.36 9.88
N ASP A 258 12.12 -2.52 9.17
CA ASP A 258 13.44 -2.68 9.76
C ASP A 258 13.93 -1.36 10.38
N PHE A 259 13.74 -0.25 9.67
CA PHE A 259 14.12 1.08 10.13
C PHE A 259 13.34 1.52 11.38
N LEU A 260 12.01 1.31 11.39
CA LEU A 260 11.15 1.61 12.53
C LEU A 260 11.09 0.49 13.57
N GLN A 261 11.81 -0.62 13.34
CA GLN A 261 11.87 -1.76 14.24
C GLN A 261 10.48 -2.28 14.62
N CYS A 262 9.55 -2.31 13.67
CA CYS A 262 8.16 -2.67 13.93
C CYS A 262 7.64 -3.62 12.86
N ASP A 263 6.87 -4.63 13.29
CA ASP A 263 6.08 -5.42 12.37
C ASP A 263 5.03 -4.52 11.70
N LEU A 264 4.76 -4.75 10.41
CA LEU A 264 3.75 -4.03 9.65
C LEU A 264 2.54 -4.93 9.37
N LEU A 265 1.35 -4.35 9.44
CA LEU A 265 0.12 -4.89 8.91
C LEU A 265 -0.38 -3.95 7.80
N ILE A 266 -0.35 -4.45 6.58
CA ILE A 266 -0.61 -3.68 5.36
C ILE A 266 -1.79 -4.32 4.62
N PHE A 267 -2.57 -3.54 3.88
CA PHE A 267 -3.73 -4.05 3.15
C PHE A 267 -4.01 -3.28 1.85
N ASP A 268 -4.66 -3.96 0.91
CA ASP A 268 -5.22 -3.36 -0.29
C ASP A 268 -6.66 -2.92 -0.06
N TYR A 269 -6.97 -1.68 -0.43
CA TYR A 269 -8.35 -1.17 -0.40
C TYR A 269 -9.29 -2.00 -1.28
N PRO A 270 -10.60 -2.00 -0.99
CA PRO A 270 -11.57 -2.64 -1.86
C PRO A 270 -11.46 -2.19 -3.32
N GLY A 271 -11.28 -3.14 -4.24
CA GLY A 271 -11.05 -2.89 -5.66
C GLY A 271 -9.60 -2.65 -6.08
N TYR A 272 -8.65 -2.58 -5.15
CA TYR A 272 -7.20 -2.47 -5.42
C TYR A 272 -6.57 -3.86 -5.48
N GLY A 273 -5.43 -4.00 -6.19
CA GLY A 273 -4.74 -5.28 -6.40
C GLY A 273 -5.67 -6.47 -6.60
N VAL A 274 -5.57 -7.47 -5.72
CA VAL A 274 -6.46 -8.66 -5.73
C VAL A 274 -7.71 -8.49 -4.83
N SER A 275 -7.79 -7.42 -4.03
CA SER A 275 -8.95 -7.11 -3.19
C SER A 275 -10.23 -6.94 -4.02
N GLU A 276 -11.33 -7.43 -3.46
CA GLU A 276 -12.64 -7.38 -4.11
C GLU A 276 -13.45 -6.14 -3.73
N GLY A 277 -14.61 -6.02 -4.36
CA GLY A 277 -15.56 -4.94 -4.11
C GLY A 277 -15.20 -3.64 -4.79
N THR A 278 -15.64 -2.54 -4.18
CA THR A 278 -15.60 -1.23 -4.82
C THR A 278 -14.92 -0.17 -3.98
N ALA A 279 -13.89 0.45 -4.53
CA ALA A 279 -13.25 1.65 -4.02
C ALA A 279 -14.27 2.79 -3.89
N ASN A 280 -14.65 3.06 -2.65
CA ASN A 280 -15.44 4.20 -2.19
C ASN A 280 -15.14 4.39 -0.70
N GLU A 281 -15.51 5.55 -0.16
CA GLU A 281 -15.22 5.90 1.23
C GLU A 281 -15.73 4.86 2.24
N LYS A 282 -17.02 4.49 2.14
CA LYS A 282 -17.64 3.51 3.05
C LYS A 282 -16.88 2.19 3.08
N ASN A 283 -16.48 1.70 1.91
CA ASN A 283 -15.78 0.42 1.80
C ASN A 283 -14.33 0.51 2.27
N ILE A 284 -13.65 1.65 2.07
CA ILE A 284 -12.30 1.86 2.61
C ILE A 284 -12.33 1.89 4.13
N TYR A 285 -13.32 2.56 4.73
CA TYR A 285 -13.54 2.55 6.18
C TYR A 285 -13.83 1.15 6.72
N ALA A 286 -14.78 0.43 6.11
CA ALA A 286 -15.06 -0.95 6.50
C ALA A 286 -13.85 -1.89 6.36
N ALA A 287 -12.97 -1.64 5.38
CA ALA A 287 -11.72 -2.38 5.21
C ALA A 287 -10.74 -2.11 6.35
N ILE A 288 -10.48 -0.85 6.70
CA ILE A 288 -9.57 -0.55 7.81
C ILE A 288 -10.14 -1.01 9.16
N ASP A 289 -11.45 -0.93 9.38
CA ASP A 289 -12.09 -1.48 10.58
C ASP A 289 -11.87 -3.00 10.71
N ALA A 290 -11.96 -3.73 9.59
CA ALA A 290 -11.67 -5.16 9.57
C ALA A 290 -10.19 -5.47 9.86
N VAL A 291 -9.26 -4.60 9.44
CA VAL A 291 -7.82 -4.72 9.71
C VAL A 291 -7.53 -4.44 11.18
N ILE A 292 -8.14 -3.41 11.79
CA ILE A 292 -8.04 -3.12 13.23
C ILE A 292 -8.59 -4.28 14.05
N LYS A 293 -9.74 -4.83 13.65
CA LYS A 293 -10.32 -6.01 14.27
C LYS A 293 -9.37 -7.21 14.19
N TYR A 294 -8.75 -7.45 13.04
CA TYR A 294 -7.75 -8.51 12.90
C TYR A 294 -6.53 -8.29 13.83
N ALA A 295 -6.00 -7.07 13.88
CA ALA A 295 -4.88 -6.73 14.75
C ALA A 295 -5.19 -6.97 16.23
N THR A 296 -6.37 -6.57 16.68
CA THR A 296 -6.78 -6.66 18.10
C THR A 296 -7.25 -8.07 18.48
N GLU A 297 -8.03 -8.74 17.64
CA GLU A 297 -8.63 -10.03 17.97
C GLU A 297 -7.77 -11.23 17.59
N ALA A 298 -7.12 -11.20 16.41
CA ALA A 298 -6.33 -12.33 15.92
C ALA A 298 -4.84 -12.18 16.30
N LEU A 299 -4.27 -10.99 16.13
CA LEU A 299 -2.89 -10.72 16.51
C LEU A 299 -2.73 -10.33 17.99
N LYS A 300 -3.83 -10.06 18.71
CA LYS A 300 -3.83 -9.73 20.14
C LYS A 300 -3.02 -8.48 20.50
N TYR A 301 -2.84 -7.55 19.56
CA TYR A 301 -2.28 -6.25 19.88
C TYR A 301 -3.35 -5.38 20.53
N PRO A 302 -3.15 -4.88 21.77
CA PRO A 302 -4.04 -3.87 22.32
C PRO A 302 -3.89 -2.56 21.51
N LEU A 303 -4.94 -1.73 21.49
CA LEU A 303 -4.98 -0.52 20.66
C LEU A 303 -3.83 0.46 20.98
N ASP A 304 -3.45 0.57 22.25
CA ASP A 304 -2.35 1.40 22.73
C ASP A 304 -0.95 0.89 22.35
N LYS A 305 -0.86 -0.25 21.65
CA LYS A 305 0.37 -0.75 21.00
C LYS A 305 0.32 -0.68 19.47
N ILE A 306 -0.79 -0.21 18.89
CA ILE A 306 -0.95 -0.05 17.45
C ILE A 306 -0.57 1.38 17.05
N ILE A 307 0.32 1.50 16.07
CA ILE A 307 0.70 2.76 15.43
C ILE A 307 0.01 2.81 14.06
N LEU A 308 -0.59 3.93 13.72
CA LEU A 308 -1.26 4.13 12.43
C LEU A 308 -0.40 5.01 11.53
N ILE A 309 -0.05 4.53 10.33
CA ILE A 309 0.66 5.35 9.33
C ILE A 309 -0.13 5.35 8.03
N GLY A 310 -0.43 6.54 7.50
CA GLY A 310 -1.16 6.70 6.25
C GLY A 310 -0.49 7.69 5.32
N PHE A 311 -0.50 7.40 4.02
CA PHE A 311 0.00 8.31 3.00
C PHE A 311 -1.11 8.73 2.02
N SER A 312 -1.30 10.04 1.84
CA SER A 312 -2.29 10.62 0.92
C SER A 312 -3.68 10.02 1.18
N LEU A 313 -4.28 9.24 0.27
CA LEU A 313 -5.56 8.53 0.49
C LEU A 313 -5.58 7.74 1.80
N GLY A 314 -4.47 7.11 2.16
CA GLY A 314 -4.36 6.34 3.39
C GLY A 314 -4.55 7.17 4.67
N THR A 315 -4.24 8.47 4.63
CA THR A 315 -4.45 9.35 5.79
C THR A 315 -5.92 9.44 6.19
N ALA A 316 -6.85 9.43 5.23
CA ALA A 316 -8.27 9.45 5.54
C ALA A 316 -8.74 8.17 6.23
N ALA A 317 -8.18 7.01 5.87
CA ALA A 317 -8.46 5.74 6.55
C ALA A 317 -7.91 5.74 7.97
N MET A 318 -6.69 6.26 8.19
CA MET A 318 -6.10 6.33 9.53
C MET A 318 -6.82 7.34 10.43
N VAL A 319 -7.17 8.53 9.92
CA VAL A 319 -7.97 9.54 10.64
C VAL A 319 -9.33 8.98 11.04
N HIS A 320 -9.95 8.13 10.20
CA HIS A 320 -11.20 7.49 10.56
C HIS A 320 -11.08 6.61 11.81
N VAL A 321 -10.01 5.83 11.93
CA VAL A 321 -9.77 4.97 13.09
C VAL A 321 -9.34 5.78 14.30
N ALA A 322 -8.36 6.66 14.14
CA ALA A 322 -7.81 7.45 15.24
C ALA A 322 -8.83 8.43 15.85
N GLY A 323 -9.81 8.86 15.05
CA GLY A 323 -10.92 9.69 15.55
C GLY A 323 -11.91 8.96 16.46
N THR A 324 -11.85 7.62 16.53
CA THR A 324 -12.76 6.79 17.35
C THR A 324 -12.03 5.81 18.28
N HIS A 325 -10.74 5.57 18.08
CA HIS A 325 -9.92 4.65 18.86
C HIS A 325 -8.69 5.34 19.43
N LYS A 326 -8.34 5.00 20.67
CA LYS A 326 -7.09 5.42 21.31
C LYS A 326 -5.95 4.49 20.92
N VAL A 327 -5.25 4.84 19.85
CA VAL A 327 -4.07 4.12 19.36
C VAL A 327 -2.78 4.67 19.97
N ALA A 328 -1.64 3.98 19.80
CA ALA A 328 -0.35 4.40 20.34
C ALA A 328 0.12 5.75 19.76
N ALA A 329 0.02 5.90 18.44
CA ALA A 329 0.35 7.11 17.72
C ALA A 329 -0.27 7.12 16.31
N LEU A 330 -0.35 8.30 15.71
CA LEU A 330 -0.81 8.53 14.35
C LEU A 330 0.25 9.29 13.54
N VAL A 331 0.61 8.78 12.37
CA VAL A 331 1.49 9.47 11.42
C VAL A 331 0.75 9.67 10.10
N LEU A 332 0.64 10.92 9.68
CA LEU A 332 -0.06 11.34 8.48
C LEU A 332 0.92 11.95 7.47
N ILE A 333 1.15 11.26 6.37
CA ILE A 333 2.02 11.71 5.28
C ILE A 333 1.16 12.34 4.19
N ALA A 334 1.43 13.61 3.88
CA ALA A 334 0.68 14.42 2.92
C ALA A 334 -0.86 14.35 3.08
N PRO A 335 -1.41 14.59 4.29
CA PRO A 335 -2.84 14.45 4.53
C PRO A 335 -3.68 15.55 3.88
N PHE A 336 -4.97 15.27 3.73
CA PHE A 336 -5.94 16.22 3.22
C PHE A 336 -7.15 16.36 4.15
N THR A 337 -7.78 17.54 4.13
CA THR A 337 -8.95 17.86 4.97
C THR A 337 -10.27 17.31 4.43
N SER A 338 -10.42 17.21 3.10
CA SER A 338 -11.39 16.35 2.42
C SER A 338 -11.09 16.28 0.92
N PHE A 339 -11.70 15.33 0.21
CA PHE A 339 -11.48 15.21 -1.24
C PHE A 339 -11.97 16.44 -2.01
N PHE A 340 -13.16 16.96 -1.69
CA PHE A 340 -13.69 18.17 -2.34
C PHE A 340 -12.78 19.39 -2.10
N ARG A 341 -12.20 19.51 -0.90
CA ARG A 341 -11.30 20.61 -0.55
C ARG A 341 -9.97 20.56 -1.33
N ILE A 342 -9.50 19.37 -1.71
CA ILE A 342 -8.38 19.21 -2.65
C ILE A 342 -8.76 19.80 -4.02
N LEU A 343 -9.91 19.38 -4.56
CA LEU A 343 -10.37 19.84 -5.89
C LEU A 343 -10.54 21.35 -5.97
N CYS A 344 -11.04 21.97 -4.89
CA CYS A 344 -11.21 23.42 -4.79
C CYS A 344 -9.93 24.15 -4.37
N ARG A 345 -8.85 23.42 -4.01
CA ARG A 345 -7.59 23.96 -3.44
C ARG A 345 -7.82 24.87 -2.23
N LYS A 346 -8.82 24.55 -1.41
CA LYS A 346 -9.26 25.35 -0.26
C LYS A 346 -9.50 24.43 0.96
N PRO A 347 -8.54 24.33 1.90
CA PRO A 347 -8.58 23.34 2.98
C PRO A 347 -9.69 23.59 4.02
N THR A 348 -10.25 24.80 4.08
CA THR A 348 -11.32 25.21 5.02
C THR A 348 -12.67 25.42 4.35
N LEU A 349 -12.80 25.08 3.06
CA LEU A 349 -14.07 25.27 2.38
C LEU A 349 -15.17 24.46 3.07
N ILE A 350 -16.33 25.08 3.26
CA ILE A 350 -17.52 24.40 3.78
C ILE A 350 -17.79 23.23 2.84
N LYS A 351 -17.81 22.02 3.39
CA LYS A 351 -18.00 20.83 2.58
C LYS A 351 -19.45 20.72 2.08
N PRO A 352 -19.68 20.30 0.84
CA PRO A 352 -21.00 19.92 0.35
C PRO A 352 -21.46 18.61 1.02
N TRP A 353 -22.75 18.27 0.92
CA TRP A 353 -23.27 17.02 1.51
C TRP A 353 -22.62 15.77 0.87
N ILE A 354 -22.20 15.86 -0.40
CA ILE A 354 -21.70 14.74 -1.22
C ILE A 354 -20.17 14.55 -1.07
N ASP A 355 -19.51 15.32 -0.20
CA ASP A 355 -18.06 15.24 -0.01
C ASP A 355 -17.60 13.85 0.47
N MET A 356 -16.35 13.51 0.16
CA MET A 356 -15.73 12.25 0.54
C MET A 356 -14.54 12.51 1.45
N PHE A 357 -14.36 11.61 2.40
CA PHE A 357 -13.23 11.60 3.33
C PHE A 357 -13.12 12.92 4.12
N PRO A 358 -14.14 13.30 4.92
CA PRO A 358 -14.13 14.53 5.70
C PRO A 358 -13.18 14.42 6.91
N SER A 359 -11.87 14.37 6.65
CA SER A 359 -10.83 14.17 7.66
C SER A 359 -10.80 15.29 8.69
N LEU A 360 -11.04 16.54 8.27
CA LEU A 360 -11.05 17.70 9.19
C LEU A 360 -12.16 17.57 10.24
N GLU A 361 -13.34 17.10 9.83
CA GLU A 361 -14.47 16.88 10.72
C GLU A 361 -14.21 15.78 11.75
N LYS A 362 -13.39 14.78 11.40
CA LYS A 362 -13.00 13.67 12.27
C LYS A 362 -11.79 13.99 13.15
N ALA A 363 -10.99 14.99 12.77
CA ALA A 363 -9.70 15.28 13.38
C ALA A 363 -9.79 15.65 14.88
N SER A 364 -10.89 16.29 15.30
CA SER A 364 -11.11 16.66 16.70
C SER A 364 -11.30 15.47 17.64
N GLY A 365 -11.65 14.29 17.12
CA GLY A 365 -11.76 13.05 17.89
C GLY A 365 -10.42 12.35 18.14
N ILE A 366 -9.35 12.79 17.47
CA ILE A 366 -8.02 12.19 17.60
C ILE A 366 -7.44 12.61 18.95
N SER A 367 -7.03 11.62 19.75
CA SER A 367 -6.50 11.84 21.11
C SER A 367 -5.11 11.24 21.35
N CYS A 368 -4.55 10.57 20.35
CA CYS A 368 -3.19 10.03 20.41
C CYS A 368 -2.15 11.05 19.88
N PRO A 369 -0.87 10.92 20.28
CA PRO A 369 0.21 11.69 19.68
C PRO A 369 0.18 11.56 18.17
N THR A 370 0.19 12.70 17.48
CA THR A 370 0.09 12.75 16.02
C THR A 370 1.27 13.49 15.40
N LEU A 371 1.85 12.92 14.34
CA LEU A 371 2.81 13.60 13.47
C LEU A 371 2.20 13.77 12.07
N ILE A 372 2.25 15.00 11.55
CA ILE A 372 1.94 15.29 10.15
C ILE A 372 3.25 15.63 9.43
N CYS A 373 3.55 14.90 8.36
CA CYS A 373 4.65 15.22 7.43
C CYS A 373 4.07 15.71 6.10
N HIS A 374 4.53 16.85 5.58
CA HIS A 374 4.02 17.40 4.32
C HIS A 374 5.10 18.13 3.51
N GLY A 375 5.15 17.90 2.20
CA GLY A 375 6.04 18.64 1.30
C GLY A 375 5.48 20.02 0.94
N GLU A 376 6.28 21.08 1.03
CA GLU A 376 5.84 22.43 0.67
C GLU A 376 5.56 22.58 -0.83
N ARG A 377 6.25 21.80 -1.67
CA ARG A 377 6.07 21.74 -3.13
C ARG A 377 5.00 20.73 -3.56
N ASP A 378 4.15 20.28 -2.64
CA ASP A 378 3.02 19.42 -2.96
C ASP A 378 1.94 20.17 -3.76
N VAL A 379 1.95 19.95 -5.08
CA VAL A 379 0.99 20.54 -6.01
C VAL A 379 -0.35 19.80 -6.06
N ILE A 380 -0.38 18.54 -5.57
CA ILE A 380 -1.57 17.68 -5.59
C ILE A 380 -2.43 17.99 -4.36
N VAL A 381 -1.83 17.89 -3.17
CA VAL A 381 -2.43 18.20 -1.88
C VAL A 381 -1.60 19.29 -1.22
N SER A 382 -2.01 20.55 -1.35
CA SER A 382 -1.30 21.68 -0.73
C SER A 382 -1.00 21.42 0.76
N HIS A 383 0.23 21.66 1.23
CA HIS A 383 0.65 21.50 2.64
C HIS A 383 -0.26 22.22 3.65
N LYS A 384 -0.95 23.28 3.22
CA LYS A 384 -2.02 23.95 3.96
C LYS A 384 -3.09 23.00 4.52
N HIS A 385 -3.35 21.85 3.87
CA HIS A 385 -4.25 20.85 4.45
C HIS A 385 -3.68 20.24 5.73
N GLY A 386 -2.41 19.86 5.74
CA GLY A 386 -1.70 19.41 6.94
C GLY A 386 -1.71 20.46 8.05
N MET A 387 -1.45 21.73 7.70
CA MET A 387 -1.52 22.84 8.67
C MET A 387 -2.90 22.97 9.34
N HIS A 388 -3.99 22.83 8.58
CA HIS A 388 -5.34 22.94 9.15
C HIS A 388 -5.73 21.72 9.99
N LEU A 389 -5.23 20.54 9.63
CA LEU A 389 -5.40 19.35 10.47
C LEU A 389 -4.62 19.51 11.77
N GLN A 390 -3.38 19.99 11.72
CA GLN A 390 -2.57 20.27 12.91
C GLN A 390 -3.30 21.19 13.88
N THR A 391 -3.93 22.28 13.40
CA THR A 391 -4.68 23.20 14.28
C THR A 391 -5.93 22.58 14.92
N THR A 392 -6.40 21.45 14.39
CA THR A 392 -7.62 20.78 14.87
C THR A 392 -7.30 19.59 15.78
N ILE A 393 -6.17 18.91 15.55
CA ILE A 393 -5.75 17.75 16.33
C ILE A 393 -5.07 18.25 17.63
N PRO A 394 -5.55 17.86 18.82
CA PRO A 394 -5.05 18.41 20.10
C PRO A 394 -3.55 18.22 20.35
N ASP A 395 -3.00 17.06 19.98
CA ASP A 395 -1.60 16.69 20.20
C ASP A 395 -0.95 16.35 18.86
N CYS A 396 -0.53 17.39 18.13
CA CYS A 396 -0.05 17.26 16.75
C CYS A 396 1.20 18.07 16.44
N GLU A 397 2.25 17.36 16.06
CA GLU A 397 3.46 17.92 15.47
C GLU A 397 3.31 18.02 13.95
N LEU A 398 3.83 19.11 13.35
CA LEU A 398 3.86 19.31 11.91
C LEU A 398 5.32 19.44 11.46
N HIS A 399 5.71 18.63 10.49
CA HIS A 399 7.01 18.67 9.85
C HIS A 399 6.84 18.95 8.35
N LEU A 400 7.32 20.11 7.90
CA LEU A 400 7.24 20.56 6.51
C LEU A 400 8.58 20.38 5.81
N LEU A 401 8.59 19.64 4.70
CA LEU A 401 9.77 19.43 3.88
C LEU A 401 9.76 20.43 2.72
N LYS A 402 10.70 21.37 2.73
CA LYS A 402 10.72 22.55 1.84
C LYS A 402 10.70 22.21 0.35
N ASP A 403 11.41 21.16 -0.05
CA ASP A 403 11.62 20.83 -1.46
C ASP A 403 10.86 19.57 -1.92
N ALA A 404 10.16 18.90 -1.00
CA ALA A 404 9.46 17.66 -1.29
C ALA A 404 8.15 17.89 -2.08
N SER A 405 7.94 17.06 -3.10
CA SER A 405 6.68 16.98 -3.86
C SER A 405 5.73 15.94 -3.23
N HIS A 406 4.48 15.86 -3.71
CA HIS A 406 3.49 14.88 -3.18
C HIS A 406 4.01 13.45 -3.19
N GLN A 407 4.66 13.03 -4.28
CA GLN A 407 5.19 11.68 -4.44
C GLN A 407 6.61 11.57 -3.88
N GLY A 408 7.41 12.62 -4.07
CA GLY A 408 8.82 12.63 -3.66
C GLY A 408 9.00 12.56 -2.15
N ILE A 409 8.07 13.12 -1.37
CA ILE A 409 8.14 13.12 0.10
C ILE A 409 8.37 11.73 0.69
N PHE A 410 7.83 10.68 0.07
CA PHE A 410 7.96 9.31 0.55
C PHE A 410 9.40 8.79 0.47
N CYS A 411 10.20 9.31 -0.45
CA CYS A 411 11.61 8.96 -0.63
C CYS A 411 12.55 9.88 0.17
N GLU A 412 12.03 10.90 0.86
CA GLU A 412 12.86 11.84 1.60
C GLU A 412 13.31 11.21 2.92
N ARG A 413 14.63 11.06 3.07
CA ARG A 413 15.23 10.51 4.29
C ARG A 413 14.88 11.34 5.53
N GLU A 414 14.87 12.66 5.38
CA GLU A 414 14.48 13.62 6.42
C GLU A 414 13.11 13.29 7.04
N MET A 415 12.13 12.91 6.21
CA MET A 415 10.79 12.55 6.69
C MET A 415 10.84 11.30 7.56
N TRP A 416 11.54 10.26 7.12
CA TRP A 416 11.62 8.99 7.85
C TRP A 416 12.39 9.13 9.15
N ASP A 417 13.49 9.88 9.16
CA ASP A 417 14.23 10.20 10.39
C ASP A 417 13.32 10.92 11.40
N LYS A 418 12.49 11.88 10.93
CA LYS A 418 11.53 12.54 11.82
C LYS A 418 10.45 11.60 12.36
N ILE A 419 9.98 10.65 11.55
CA ILE A 419 9.01 9.63 11.98
C ILE A 419 9.63 8.72 13.05
N GLU A 420 10.86 8.25 12.85
CA GLU A 420 11.58 7.43 13.82
C GLU A 420 11.79 8.18 15.13
N GLU A 421 12.26 9.42 15.08
CA GLU A 421 12.46 10.28 16.25
C GLU A 421 11.15 10.46 17.04
N PHE A 422 10.05 10.74 16.33
CA PHE A 422 8.73 10.91 16.91
C PHE A 422 8.23 9.63 17.57
N LEU A 423 8.33 8.48 16.91
CA LEU A 423 7.89 7.20 17.49
C LEU A 423 8.81 6.76 18.65
N GLY A 424 10.12 7.01 18.56
CA GLY A 424 11.08 6.76 19.62
C GLY A 424 10.75 7.58 20.87
N THR A 425 10.41 8.87 20.70
CA THR A 425 10.14 9.78 21.82
C THR A 425 8.74 9.61 22.40
N ARG A 426 7.71 9.50 21.55
CA ARG A 426 6.29 9.52 21.96
C ARG A 426 5.74 8.14 22.30
N VAL A 427 6.25 7.09 21.66
CA VAL A 427 5.80 5.69 21.86
C VAL A 427 6.85 4.83 22.56
N GLY A 428 8.14 5.17 22.41
CA GLY A 428 9.23 4.38 22.99
C GLY A 428 9.51 3.09 22.23
N ILE A 429 9.36 3.05 20.90
CA ILE A 429 9.48 1.81 20.10
C ILE A 429 10.75 1.00 20.40
N THR A 430 11.92 1.65 20.51
CA THR A 430 13.19 0.98 20.86
C THR A 430 13.23 0.54 22.33
N ARG A 431 12.73 1.38 23.25
CA ARG A 431 12.66 1.05 24.68
C ARG A 431 11.75 -0.16 24.92
N ASN A 432 10.60 -0.21 24.25
CA ASN A 432 9.64 -1.30 24.35
C ASN A 432 10.27 -2.64 23.93
N TRP A 433 11.15 -2.63 22.92
CA TRP A 433 11.94 -3.82 22.55
C TRP A 433 12.89 -4.27 23.65
N ILE A 434 13.64 -3.34 24.26
CA ILE A 434 14.57 -3.66 25.36
C ILE A 434 13.80 -4.30 26.53
N GLU A 435 12.65 -3.73 26.90
CA GLU A 435 11.79 -4.28 27.96
C GLU A 435 11.22 -5.65 27.59
N HIS A 436 10.75 -5.81 26.35
CA HIS A 436 10.20 -7.06 25.84
C HIS A 436 11.24 -8.19 25.85
N LEU A 437 12.44 -7.95 25.32
CA LEU A 437 13.52 -8.94 25.29
C LEU A 437 13.98 -9.34 26.70
N ARG A 438 14.01 -8.39 27.66
CA ARG A 438 14.30 -8.70 29.07
C ARG A 438 13.26 -9.66 29.66
N SER A 439 11.98 -9.42 29.42
CA SER A 439 10.90 -10.29 29.90
C SER A 439 11.01 -11.72 29.35
N GLU A 440 11.37 -11.87 28.07
CA GLU A 440 11.58 -13.18 27.43
C GLU A 440 12.83 -13.90 27.95
N SER A 441 13.93 -13.17 28.18
CA SER A 441 15.16 -13.76 28.74
C SER A 441 14.98 -14.27 30.17
N SER A 442 14.19 -13.57 31.00
CA SER A 442 13.86 -14.03 32.36
C SER A 442 13.04 -15.32 32.39
N PHE A 443 12.35 -15.65 31.29
CA PHE A 443 11.58 -16.89 31.14
C PHE A 443 12.41 -18.09 30.63
N SER A 444 13.60 -17.85 30.06
CA SER A 444 14.44 -18.91 29.48
C SER A 444 15.68 -19.25 30.32
N GLU A 445 16.21 -18.33 31.12
CA GLU A 445 17.46 -18.57 31.86
C GLU A 445 17.30 -18.97 33.34
N VAL A 446 16.12 -18.81 33.94
CA VAL A 446 15.91 -19.17 35.36
C VAL A 446 15.56 -20.65 35.55
N SER A 447 15.07 -21.34 34.51
CA SER A 447 14.69 -22.75 34.58
C SER A 447 15.88 -23.72 34.45
N GLU A 448 16.90 -23.36 33.66
CA GLU A 448 18.05 -24.23 33.40
C GLU A 448 19.22 -24.00 34.37
N VAL A 449 19.33 -22.81 34.96
CA VAL A 449 20.40 -22.51 35.93
C VAL A 449 20.07 -23.05 37.32
N CYS A 450 18.79 -23.03 37.74
CA CYS A 450 18.36 -23.55 39.05
C CYS A 450 18.21 -25.09 39.12
N GLN A 451 18.38 -25.81 38.02
CA GLN A 451 18.44 -27.29 38.02
C GLN A 451 19.88 -27.83 37.89
N LYS A 452 20.87 -26.95 37.74
CA LYS A 452 22.29 -27.32 37.59
C LYS A 452 23.22 -26.66 38.63
N SER A 453 22.68 -26.01 39.65
CA SER A 453 23.46 -25.46 40.77
C SER A 453 23.49 -26.41 41.96
#